data_AF-A0A178DMK2-F1
#
_entry.id   AF-A0A178DMK2-F1
#
_cell.length_a   1.000
_cell.length_b   1.000
_cell.length_c   1.000
_cell.angle_alpha   90.00
_cell.angle_beta   90.00
_cell.angle_gamma   90.00
#
_symmetry.space_group_name_H-M   'P 1'
#
loop_
_entity.id
_entity.type
_entity.pdbx_description
1 polymer ?
#
loop_
_entity_poly.entity_id
_entity_poly.type
_entity_poly.pdbx_seq_one_letter_code
_entity_poly.pdbx_strand_id
1 'polypeptide(L)'
;MAGLDGDSIDEILYLARANEAGELESFLSQLSAQTTRSKADLVIAAVDPDSKNSALHYAAANGHDDIIKLLFATSTGKPAPTLINAVNSAGNTPLHWAALNGHLESVKLLMQSGADVTIFNSAGHDAVFEAEINDKGAVVDWLLGAVEELEKGIGSTDEDSSAHSIQPGTEGGYDDNGSDKNTLPKESTADGSSVEEVRKQMEGIKTGDSTSQAG
;
A
#
# COMPACT_ATOMS: atom_id res chain seq x y z
N MET A 1 -16.42 17.21 -15.75
CA MET A 1 -16.69 15.81 -16.17
C MET A 1 -17.87 15.34 -15.37
N ALA A 2 -18.95 14.87 -16.01
CA ALA A 2 -20.06 14.25 -15.27
C ALA A 2 -19.55 12.98 -14.58
N GLY A 3 -20.02 12.65 -13.37
CA GLY A 3 -19.69 11.38 -12.71
C GLY A 3 -20.18 10.17 -13.51
N LEU A 4 -19.77 8.96 -13.13
CA LEU A 4 -20.50 7.77 -13.57
C LEU A 4 -21.89 7.80 -12.90
N ASP A 5 -22.95 7.45 -13.63
CA ASP A 5 -24.30 7.41 -13.07
C ASP A 5 -24.47 6.28 -12.05
N GLY A 6 -25.44 6.42 -11.15
CA GLY A 6 -25.67 5.48 -10.05
C GLY A 6 -25.97 4.06 -10.54
N ASP A 7 -26.83 3.91 -11.55
CA ASP A 7 -27.20 2.61 -12.09
C ASP A 7 -25.98 1.86 -12.65
N SER A 8 -25.10 2.56 -13.37
CA SER A 8 -23.85 1.96 -13.88
C SER A 8 -22.87 1.59 -12.77
N ILE A 9 -22.80 2.38 -11.69
CA ILE A 9 -21.99 2.04 -10.51
C ILE A 9 -22.53 0.76 -9.88
N ASP A 10 -23.83 0.73 -9.58
CA ASP A 10 -24.48 -0.39 -8.90
C ASP A 10 -24.34 -1.69 -9.71
N GLU A 11 -24.48 -1.63 -11.03
CA GLU A 11 -24.32 -2.79 -11.91
C GLU A 11 -22.88 -3.34 -11.89
N ILE A 12 -21.86 -2.48 -12.00
CA ILE A 12 -20.46 -2.92 -11.93
C ILE A 12 -20.15 -3.59 -10.60
N LEU A 13 -20.62 -2.99 -9.49
CA LEU A 13 -20.42 -3.51 -8.15
C LEU A 13 -21.18 -4.83 -7.94
N TYR A 14 -22.40 -4.91 -8.44
CA TYR A 14 -23.24 -6.11 -8.38
C TYR A 14 -22.59 -7.28 -9.10
N LEU A 15 -22.19 -7.11 -10.37
CA LEU A 15 -21.60 -8.18 -11.17
C LEU A 15 -20.28 -8.68 -10.56
N ALA A 16 -19.46 -7.77 -10.00
CA ALA A 16 -18.25 -8.15 -9.27
C ALA A 16 -18.57 -8.96 -7.99
N ARG A 17 -19.61 -8.55 -7.25
CA ARG A 17 -20.09 -9.25 -6.06
C ARG A 17 -20.77 -10.58 -6.37
N ALA A 18 -21.39 -10.73 -7.53
CA ALA A 18 -22.10 -11.93 -7.96
C ALA A 18 -21.20 -12.97 -8.68
N ASN A 19 -19.93 -12.62 -8.93
CA ASN A 19 -18.97 -13.42 -9.71
C ASN A 19 -19.36 -13.60 -11.19
N GLU A 20 -20.04 -12.61 -11.78
CA GLU A 20 -20.52 -12.67 -13.17
C GLU A 20 -19.48 -12.05 -14.13
N ALA A 21 -18.31 -12.69 -14.26
CA ALA A 21 -17.18 -12.11 -15.00
C ALA A 21 -17.48 -11.83 -16.49
N GLY A 22 -18.24 -12.72 -17.15
CA GLY A 22 -18.60 -12.56 -18.55
C GLY A 22 -19.58 -11.39 -18.78
N GLU A 23 -20.53 -11.22 -17.87
CA GLU A 23 -21.49 -10.12 -17.91
C GLU A 23 -20.81 -8.80 -17.56
N LEU A 24 -19.94 -8.79 -16.55
CA LEU A 24 -19.14 -7.62 -16.18
C LEU A 24 -18.29 -7.13 -17.36
N GLU A 25 -17.58 -8.04 -18.04
CA GLU A 25 -16.75 -7.67 -19.20
C GLU A 25 -17.59 -7.14 -20.37
N SER A 26 -18.75 -7.75 -20.61
CA SER A 26 -19.70 -7.31 -21.64
C SER A 26 -20.23 -5.91 -21.32
N PHE A 27 -20.62 -5.67 -20.07
CA PHE A 27 -21.14 -4.40 -19.59
C PHE A 27 -20.07 -3.30 -19.67
N LEU A 28 -18.86 -3.55 -19.16
CA LEU A 28 -17.74 -2.61 -19.24
C LEU A 28 -17.37 -2.26 -20.69
N SER A 29 -17.44 -3.23 -21.60
CA SER A 29 -17.19 -3.00 -23.03
C SER A 29 -18.24 -2.09 -23.66
N GLN A 30 -19.52 -2.32 -23.36
CA GLN A 30 -20.61 -1.48 -23.86
C GLN A 30 -20.55 -0.07 -23.28
N LEU A 31 -20.35 0.04 -21.96
CA LEU A 31 -20.27 1.32 -21.25
C LEU A 31 -19.04 2.14 -21.68
N SER A 32 -17.90 1.49 -21.92
CA SER A 32 -16.70 2.13 -22.48
C SER A 32 -16.98 2.73 -23.86
N ALA A 33 -17.68 1.98 -24.73
CA ALA A 33 -18.07 2.47 -26.06
C ALA A 33 -19.06 3.64 -26.01
N GLN A 34 -19.99 3.65 -25.04
CA GLN A 34 -20.99 4.70 -24.88
C GLN A 34 -20.42 5.99 -24.26
N THR A 35 -19.53 5.85 -23.28
CA THR A 35 -19.04 6.99 -22.46
C THR A 35 -17.70 7.55 -22.93
N THR A 36 -17.05 6.91 -23.91
CA THR A 36 -15.66 7.19 -24.35
C THR A 36 -14.60 7.10 -23.24
N ARG A 37 -14.94 6.49 -22.10
CA ARG A 37 -14.01 6.20 -21.00
C ARG A 37 -13.33 4.86 -21.22
N SER A 38 -12.10 4.71 -20.73
CA SER A 38 -11.47 3.40 -20.68
C SER A 38 -12.16 2.50 -19.64
N LYS A 39 -12.07 1.18 -19.82
CA LYS A 39 -12.57 0.22 -18.82
C LYS A 39 -11.92 0.43 -17.46
N ALA A 40 -10.62 0.73 -17.43
CA ALA A 40 -9.88 1.06 -16.21
C ALA A 40 -10.50 2.27 -15.48
N ASP A 41 -10.80 3.35 -16.20
CA ASP A 41 -11.43 4.53 -15.59
C ASP A 41 -12.82 4.22 -15.05
N LEU A 42 -13.59 3.37 -15.74
CA LEU A 42 -14.92 2.95 -15.30
C LEU A 42 -14.86 2.15 -13.99
N VAL A 43 -13.97 1.15 -13.90
CA VAL A 43 -13.84 0.33 -12.68
C VAL A 43 -13.27 1.13 -11.50
N ILE A 44 -12.40 2.11 -11.75
CA ILE A 44 -11.89 3.03 -10.71
C ILE A 44 -13.00 3.98 -10.23
N ALA A 45 -13.85 4.46 -11.13
CA ALA A 45 -14.94 5.37 -10.80
C ALA A 45 -16.13 4.66 -10.13
N ALA A 46 -16.30 3.35 -10.35
CA ALA A 46 -17.36 2.54 -9.75
C ALA A 46 -17.05 2.24 -8.28
N VAL A 47 -17.46 3.17 -7.42
CA VAL A 47 -17.28 3.11 -5.96
C VAL A 47 -18.62 3.33 -5.29
N ASP A 48 -18.95 2.44 -4.35
CA ASP A 48 -20.15 2.49 -3.54
C ASP A 48 -20.21 3.83 -2.78
N PRO A 49 -21.29 4.61 -2.90
CA PRO A 49 -21.34 5.97 -2.37
C PRO A 49 -21.25 6.03 -0.84
N ASP A 50 -21.73 5.00 -0.14
CA ASP A 50 -21.83 4.96 1.32
C ASP A 50 -20.60 4.31 1.96
N SER A 51 -20.26 3.10 1.51
CA SER A 51 -19.17 2.31 2.07
C SER A 51 -17.81 2.63 1.46
N LYS A 52 -17.78 3.30 0.30
CA LYS A 52 -16.57 3.49 -0.52
C LYS A 52 -15.90 2.19 -0.98
N ASN A 53 -16.61 1.06 -0.94
CA ASN A 53 -16.13 -0.17 -1.54
C ASN A 53 -16.13 -0.06 -3.07
N SER A 54 -15.07 -0.54 -3.70
CA SER A 54 -14.99 -0.71 -5.15
C SER A 54 -15.34 -2.15 -5.55
N ALA A 55 -15.46 -2.41 -6.86
CA ALA A 55 -15.61 -3.76 -7.39
C ALA A 55 -14.52 -4.72 -6.89
N LEU A 56 -13.29 -4.23 -6.72
CA LEU A 56 -12.18 -5.03 -6.22
C LEU A 56 -12.33 -5.39 -4.74
N HIS A 57 -12.92 -4.53 -3.92
CA HIS A 57 -13.24 -4.87 -2.53
C HIS A 57 -14.24 -6.03 -2.47
N TYR A 58 -15.32 -5.95 -3.25
CA TYR A 58 -16.32 -7.01 -3.28
C TYR A 58 -15.77 -8.32 -3.83
N ALA A 59 -14.98 -8.28 -4.90
CA ALA A 59 -14.35 -9.48 -5.45
C ALA A 59 -13.39 -10.13 -4.44
N ALA A 60 -12.53 -9.33 -3.80
CA ALA A 60 -11.58 -9.79 -2.80
C ALA A 60 -12.26 -10.36 -1.55
N ALA A 61 -13.34 -9.72 -1.06
CA ALA A 61 -14.09 -10.16 0.10
C ALA A 61 -14.79 -11.52 -0.10
N ASN A 62 -15.05 -11.93 -1.35
CA ASN A 62 -15.74 -13.18 -1.68
C ASN A 62 -14.83 -14.23 -2.36
N GLY A 63 -13.54 -13.91 -2.57
CA GLY A 63 -12.62 -14.83 -3.23
C GLY A 63 -12.88 -15.02 -4.73
N HIS A 64 -13.44 -14.01 -5.40
CA HIS A 64 -13.77 -14.06 -6.83
C HIS A 64 -12.54 -13.75 -7.69
N ASP A 65 -11.60 -14.69 -7.71
CA ASP A 65 -10.30 -14.53 -8.38
C ASP A 65 -10.42 -14.19 -9.87
N ASP A 66 -11.45 -14.69 -10.56
CA ASP A 66 -11.67 -14.41 -11.97
C ASP A 66 -12.16 -12.97 -12.20
N ILE A 67 -12.96 -12.42 -11.28
CA ILE A 67 -13.29 -10.99 -11.28
C ILE A 67 -12.03 -10.17 -11.00
N ILE A 68 -11.20 -10.57 -10.03
CA ILE A 68 -9.94 -9.86 -9.72
C ILE A 68 -9.05 -9.79 -10.96
N LYS A 69 -8.84 -10.93 -11.65
CA LYS A 69 -8.05 -11.00 -12.89
C LYS A 69 -8.66 -10.12 -13.99
N LEU A 70 -9.98 -10.15 -14.16
CA LEU A 70 -10.68 -9.31 -15.14
C LEU A 70 -10.47 -7.82 -14.84
N LEU A 71 -10.65 -7.39 -13.59
CA LEU A 71 -10.46 -6.00 -13.17
C LEU A 71 -9.03 -5.53 -13.46
N PHE A 72 -8.01 -6.37 -13.24
CA PHE A 72 -6.63 -6.04 -13.57
C PHE A 72 -6.38 -5.98 -15.09
N ALA A 73 -7.01 -6.87 -15.86
CA ALA A 73 -6.92 -6.88 -17.32
C ALA A 73 -7.57 -5.66 -18.00
N THR A 74 -8.38 -4.86 -17.27
CA THR A 74 -8.93 -3.60 -17.81
C THR A 74 -7.87 -2.51 -18.03
N SER A 75 -6.70 -2.65 -17.38
CA SER A 75 -5.60 -1.70 -17.45
C SER A 75 -4.52 -2.18 -18.41
N THR A 76 -3.85 -1.25 -19.12
CA THR A 76 -2.72 -1.59 -19.98
C THR A 76 -1.45 -1.74 -19.15
N GLY A 77 -1.28 -2.89 -18.49
CA GLY A 77 -0.13 -3.20 -17.65
C GLY A 77 -0.53 -3.48 -16.20
N LYS A 78 0.26 -2.99 -15.23
CA LYS A 78 -0.07 -3.16 -13.81
C LYS A 78 -1.36 -2.39 -13.47
N PRO A 79 -2.20 -2.93 -12.57
CA PRO A 79 -3.37 -2.20 -12.11
C PRO A 79 -2.96 -0.89 -11.43
N ALA A 80 -3.77 0.15 -11.63
CA ALA A 80 -3.50 1.44 -11.03
C ALA A 80 -3.46 1.35 -9.49
N PRO A 81 -2.54 2.05 -8.81
CA PRO A 81 -2.51 2.14 -7.35
C PRO A 81 -3.85 2.58 -6.76
N THR A 82 -4.56 3.46 -7.47
CA THR A 82 -5.91 3.96 -7.12
C THR A 82 -6.99 2.89 -7.12
N LEU A 83 -6.76 1.73 -7.76
CA LEU A 83 -7.67 0.59 -7.71
C LEU A 83 -7.22 -0.43 -6.66
N ILE A 84 -5.95 -0.84 -6.73
CA ILE A 84 -5.43 -1.96 -5.92
C ILE A 84 -5.27 -1.61 -4.43
N ASN A 85 -4.94 -0.35 -4.13
CA ASN A 85 -4.77 0.19 -2.77
C ASN A 85 -5.88 1.18 -2.41
N ALA A 86 -7.02 1.14 -3.13
CA ALA A 86 -8.19 1.92 -2.75
C ALA A 86 -8.61 1.57 -1.31
N VAL A 87 -8.93 2.57 -0.51
CA VAL A 87 -9.44 2.38 0.86
C VAL A 87 -10.92 2.71 0.92
N ASN A 88 -11.69 1.87 1.61
CA ASN A 88 -13.10 2.10 1.86
C ASN A 88 -13.32 3.06 3.07
N SER A 89 -14.57 3.31 3.46
CA SER A 89 -14.92 4.22 4.57
C SER A 89 -14.33 3.82 5.93
N ALA A 90 -13.93 2.56 6.10
CA ALA A 90 -13.26 2.05 7.30
C ALA A 90 -11.72 2.00 7.16
N GLY A 91 -11.17 2.51 6.05
CA GLY A 91 -9.74 2.44 5.75
C GLY A 91 -9.28 1.07 5.23
N ASN A 92 -10.18 0.12 5.02
CA ASN A 92 -9.80 -1.22 4.53
C ASN A 92 -9.50 -1.17 3.04
N THR A 93 -8.43 -1.85 2.63
CA THR A 93 -8.11 -2.12 1.22
C THR A 93 -8.73 -3.45 0.77
N PRO A 94 -8.76 -3.77 -0.54
CA PRO A 94 -9.15 -5.10 -1.00
C PRO A 94 -8.33 -6.22 -0.36
N LEU A 95 -7.04 -5.98 -0.08
CA LEU A 95 -6.19 -6.95 0.60
C LEU A 95 -6.66 -7.24 2.03
N HIS A 96 -7.11 -6.23 2.79
CA HIS A 96 -7.72 -6.46 4.11
C HIS A 96 -8.93 -7.40 4.01
N TRP A 97 -9.80 -7.17 3.03
CA TRP A 97 -10.99 -8.01 2.84
C TRP A 97 -10.66 -9.45 2.44
N ALA A 98 -9.71 -9.66 1.53
CA ALA A 98 -9.26 -11.00 1.16
C ALA A 98 -8.62 -11.72 2.35
N ALA A 99 -7.81 -11.01 3.14
CA ALA A 99 -7.11 -11.55 4.29
C ALA A 99 -8.08 -11.90 5.44
N LEU A 100 -8.98 -10.98 5.79
CA LEU A 100 -10.05 -11.17 6.78
C LEU A 100 -10.89 -12.42 6.48
N ASN A 101 -11.23 -12.66 5.20
CA ASN A 101 -12.06 -13.79 4.80
C ASN A 101 -11.27 -15.07 4.48
N GLY A 102 -9.93 -15.01 4.48
CA GLY A 102 -9.07 -16.18 4.25
C GLY A 102 -8.94 -16.61 2.79
N HIS A 103 -9.20 -15.70 1.83
CA HIS A 103 -9.10 -15.97 0.41
C HIS A 103 -7.63 -15.91 -0.06
N LEU A 104 -6.87 -16.96 0.26
CA LEU A 104 -5.43 -17.03 0.01
C LEU A 104 -5.04 -16.76 -1.45
N GLU A 105 -5.82 -17.26 -2.41
CA GLU A 105 -5.50 -17.04 -3.82
C GLU A 105 -5.71 -15.56 -4.22
N SER A 106 -6.78 -14.92 -3.74
CA SER A 106 -6.99 -13.48 -3.91
C SER A 106 -5.88 -12.66 -3.27
N VAL A 107 -5.42 -13.04 -2.07
CA VAL A 107 -4.26 -12.41 -1.39
C VAL A 107 -3.00 -12.47 -2.27
N LYS A 108 -2.70 -13.65 -2.83
CA LYS A 108 -1.56 -13.84 -3.74
C LYS A 108 -1.68 -12.97 -4.98
N LEU A 109 -2.84 -12.98 -5.64
CA LEU A 109 -3.09 -12.19 -6.84
C LEU A 109 -2.93 -10.69 -6.58
N LEU A 110 -3.46 -10.21 -5.45
CA LEU A 110 -3.34 -8.81 -5.03
C LEU A 110 -1.86 -8.43 -4.79
N MET A 111 -1.12 -9.22 -4.02
CA MET A 111 0.30 -8.93 -3.75
C MET A 111 1.18 -8.99 -5.00
N GLN A 112 1.01 -10.00 -5.84
CA GLN A 112 1.73 -10.11 -7.12
C GLN A 112 1.44 -8.92 -8.05
N SER A 113 0.27 -8.32 -7.91
CA SER A 113 -0.15 -7.15 -8.68
C SER A 113 0.26 -5.81 -8.07
N GLY A 114 0.92 -5.81 -6.90
CA GLY A 114 1.46 -4.63 -6.25
C GLY A 114 0.58 -4.02 -5.14
N ALA A 115 -0.27 -4.83 -4.50
CA ALA A 115 -0.98 -4.40 -3.30
C ALA A 115 0.01 -4.07 -2.17
N ASP A 116 -0.23 -2.95 -1.50
CA ASP A 116 0.59 -2.48 -0.38
C ASP A 116 0.12 -3.14 0.92
N VAL A 117 0.98 -4.01 1.46
CA VAL A 117 0.73 -4.75 2.70
C VAL A 117 0.91 -3.89 3.96
N THR A 118 1.48 -2.69 3.83
CA THR A 118 1.82 -1.80 4.95
C THR A 118 0.71 -0.82 5.31
N ILE A 119 -0.41 -0.85 4.58
CA ILE A 119 -1.56 0.02 4.84
C ILE A 119 -2.31 -0.48 6.09
N PHE A 120 -2.53 0.42 7.03
CA PHE A 120 -3.38 0.20 8.19
C PHE A 120 -4.77 0.80 7.98
N ASN A 121 -5.82 0.06 8.33
CA ASN A 121 -7.18 0.55 8.35
C ASN A 121 -7.44 1.53 9.51
N SER A 122 -8.65 2.07 9.63
CA SER A 122 -8.99 3.05 10.68
C SER A 122 -8.97 2.49 12.11
N ALA A 123 -8.96 1.16 12.27
CA ALA A 123 -8.75 0.51 13.56
C ALA A 123 -7.27 0.28 13.90
N GLY A 124 -6.35 0.63 12.99
CA GLY A 124 -4.92 0.39 13.15
C GLY A 124 -4.48 -1.04 12.83
N HIS A 125 -5.30 -1.79 12.08
CA HIS A 125 -4.98 -3.15 11.66
C HIS A 125 -4.45 -3.14 10.22
N ASP A 126 -3.41 -3.91 9.94
CA ASP A 126 -3.01 -4.27 8.58
C ASP A 126 -3.73 -5.56 8.13
N ALA A 127 -3.45 -6.01 6.91
CA ALA A 127 -4.05 -7.23 6.37
C ALA A 127 -3.63 -8.50 7.13
N VAL A 128 -2.41 -8.56 7.68
CA VAL A 128 -1.94 -9.74 8.44
C VAL A 128 -2.70 -9.84 9.75
N PHE A 129 -2.88 -8.72 10.45
CA PHE A 129 -3.65 -8.65 11.67
C PHE A 129 -5.10 -9.10 11.45
N GLU A 130 -5.75 -8.62 10.39
CA GLU A 130 -7.12 -9.05 10.05
C GLU A 130 -7.19 -10.56 9.76
N ALA A 131 -6.19 -11.16 9.11
CA ALA A 131 -6.13 -12.61 8.93
C ALA A 131 -5.93 -13.36 10.26
N GLU A 132 -5.08 -12.86 11.15
CA GLU A 132 -4.76 -13.48 12.44
C GLU A 132 -5.99 -13.54 13.35
N ILE A 133 -6.66 -12.41 13.58
CA ILE A 133 -7.82 -12.35 14.50
C ILE A 133 -9.06 -13.10 13.98
N ASN A 134 -9.08 -13.46 12.69
CA ASN A 134 -10.14 -14.22 12.05
C ASN A 134 -9.75 -15.68 11.76
N ASP A 135 -8.69 -16.19 12.37
CA ASP A 135 -8.19 -17.57 12.27
C ASP A 135 -7.83 -18.01 10.82
N LYS A 136 -7.29 -17.09 10.01
CA LYS A 136 -6.91 -17.35 8.61
C LYS A 136 -5.44 -17.75 8.50
N GLY A 137 -5.03 -18.80 9.23
CA GLY A 137 -3.64 -19.22 9.36
C GLY A 137 -2.89 -19.39 8.04
N ALA A 138 -3.50 -19.97 7.01
CA ALA A 138 -2.86 -20.12 5.70
C ALA A 138 -2.53 -18.79 5.01
N VAL A 139 -3.31 -17.73 5.27
CA VAL A 139 -3.02 -16.37 4.80
C VAL A 139 -1.90 -15.76 5.61
N VAL A 140 -1.93 -15.90 6.95
CA VAL A 140 -0.88 -15.42 7.85
C VAL A 140 0.47 -16.02 7.48
N ASP A 141 0.54 -17.35 7.36
CA ASP A 141 1.76 -18.08 6.98
C ASP A 141 2.30 -17.58 5.64
N TRP A 142 1.42 -17.34 4.66
CA TRP A 142 1.85 -16.89 3.34
C TRP A 142 2.32 -15.43 3.34
N LEU A 143 1.60 -14.53 4.01
CA LEU A 143 1.97 -13.11 4.09
C LEU A 143 3.30 -12.92 4.84
N LEU A 144 3.48 -13.60 5.97
CA LEU A 144 4.73 -13.54 6.74
C LEU A 144 5.90 -14.16 5.96
N GLY A 145 5.68 -15.32 5.34
CA GLY A 145 6.71 -15.97 4.50
C GLY A 145 7.10 -15.15 3.28
N ALA A 146 6.17 -14.41 2.66
CA ALA A 146 6.45 -13.53 1.53
C ALA A 146 7.35 -12.34 1.92
N VAL A 147 7.26 -11.85 3.16
CA VAL A 147 8.10 -10.76 3.68
C VAL A 147 9.52 -11.25 3.97
N GLU A 148 9.70 -12.45 4.52
CA GLU A 148 11.02 -13.02 4.82
C GLU A 148 11.88 -13.24 3.55
N GLU A 149 11.26 -13.62 2.42
CA GLU A 149 11.98 -13.80 1.15
C GLU A 149 12.46 -12.47 0.54
N LEU A 150 11.83 -11.34 0.88
CA LEU A 150 12.30 -10.01 0.49
C LEU A 150 13.55 -9.59 1.29
N GLU A 151 13.63 -9.95 2.57
CA GLU A 151 14.76 -9.59 3.43
C GLU A 151 16.04 -10.36 3.09
N LYS A 152 15.93 -11.64 2.71
CA LYS A 152 17.08 -12.46 2.29
C LYS A 152 17.78 -11.93 1.03
N GLY A 153 17.07 -11.18 0.19
CA GLY A 153 17.65 -10.56 -1.02
C GLY A 153 18.53 -9.34 -0.76
N ILE A 154 18.49 -8.76 0.45
CA ILE A 154 19.25 -7.54 0.82
C ILE A 154 20.55 -7.89 1.58
N GLY A 155 20.68 -9.14 2.06
CA GLY A 155 21.78 -9.59 2.94
C GLY A 155 23.02 -10.17 2.25
N SER A 156 23.12 -10.19 0.93
CA SER A 156 24.35 -10.57 0.21
C SER A 156 25.13 -9.33 -0.24
N THR A 157 25.51 -8.45 0.70
CA THR A 157 26.70 -7.64 0.48
C THR A 157 27.88 -8.55 0.76
N ASP A 158 28.62 -8.91 -0.29
CA ASP A 158 29.90 -9.58 -0.18
C ASP A 158 30.82 -8.74 0.73
N GLU A 159 30.87 -9.07 2.03
CA GLU A 159 32.01 -8.68 2.86
C GLU A 159 33.19 -9.52 2.40
N ASP A 160 33.81 -9.03 1.33
CA ASP A 160 35.10 -9.47 0.85
C ASP A 160 36.13 -9.33 1.97
N SER A 161 36.59 -10.49 2.44
CA SER A 161 37.99 -10.82 2.64
C SER A 161 38.95 -9.63 2.74
N SER A 162 39.06 -9.03 3.93
CA SER A 162 40.38 -8.54 4.33
C SER A 162 40.72 -9.03 5.74
N ALA A 163 41.44 -10.14 5.74
CA ALA A 163 42.23 -10.58 6.86
C ALA A 163 43.15 -9.42 7.30
N HIS A 164 42.95 -8.94 8.53
CA HIS A 164 44.02 -8.32 9.29
C HIS A 164 44.21 -9.10 10.58
N SER A 165 45.25 -9.91 10.56
CA SER A 165 45.78 -10.63 11.70
C SER A 165 46.19 -9.63 12.79
N ILE A 166 45.53 -9.66 13.95
CA ILE A 166 46.06 -9.10 15.18
C ILE A 166 46.11 -10.21 16.23
N GLN A 167 47.31 -10.43 16.75
CA GLN A 167 47.71 -11.48 17.68
C GLN A 167 47.07 -11.34 19.08
N PRO A 168 47.06 -12.42 19.88
CA PRO A 168 46.45 -12.42 21.21
C PRO A 168 47.40 -11.80 22.24
N GLY A 169 46.84 -10.97 23.14
CA GLY A 169 47.62 -10.35 24.20
C GLY A 169 46.74 -9.81 25.33
N THR A 170 47.03 -10.31 26.53
CA THR A 170 46.81 -9.75 27.88
C THR A 170 45.41 -9.80 28.49
N GLU A 171 45.37 -10.67 29.50
CA GLU A 171 44.45 -10.73 30.64
C GLU A 171 44.28 -9.38 31.34
N GLY A 172 43.10 -9.18 31.92
CA GLY A 172 42.82 -8.06 32.82
C GLY A 172 41.36 -8.06 33.26
N GLY A 173 41.05 -8.90 34.25
CA GLY A 173 39.76 -8.84 34.95
C GLY A 173 39.71 -7.65 35.91
N TYR A 174 38.52 -7.08 36.08
CA TYR A 174 38.10 -6.40 37.30
C TYR A 174 36.59 -6.63 37.48
N ASP A 175 36.27 -7.26 38.59
CA ASP A 175 34.94 -7.37 39.17
C ASP A 175 34.48 -6.03 39.79
N ASP A 176 33.20 -6.02 40.17
CA ASP A 176 32.64 -5.32 41.34
C ASP A 176 31.87 -3.99 41.10
N ASN A 177 30.54 -4.15 41.02
CA ASN A 177 29.54 -3.74 42.02
C ASN A 177 29.52 -2.28 42.52
N GLY A 178 28.30 -1.75 42.68
CA GLY A 178 28.07 -0.63 43.61
C GLY A 178 27.14 0.47 43.10
N SER A 179 25.86 0.32 43.42
CA SER A 179 24.91 1.33 43.87
C SER A 179 25.44 2.76 44.07
N ASP A 180 24.75 3.77 43.52
CA ASP A 180 23.91 4.69 44.32
C ASP A 180 23.55 5.99 43.56
N LYS A 181 22.29 6.39 43.78
CA LYS A 181 21.81 7.77 44.00
C LYS A 181 21.92 8.79 42.86
N ASN A 182 20.74 9.00 42.27
CA ASN A 182 19.99 10.25 42.35
C ASN A 182 20.82 11.56 42.35
N THR A 183 20.92 12.21 41.19
CA THR A 183 21.12 13.67 41.12
C THR A 183 20.49 14.19 39.83
N LEU A 184 19.28 14.75 39.93
CA LEU A 184 18.80 15.75 38.97
C LEU A 184 19.70 16.98 39.08
N PRO A 185 20.05 17.61 37.95
CA PRO A 185 19.60 18.99 37.81
C PRO A 185 19.22 19.41 36.39
N LYS A 186 18.16 20.23 36.38
CA LYS A 186 17.96 21.47 35.60
C LYS A 186 17.51 21.38 34.14
N GLU A 187 16.32 21.96 33.98
CA GLU A 187 15.74 22.54 32.77
C GLU A 187 16.78 23.29 31.92
N SER A 188 16.75 23.03 30.61
CA SER A 188 17.23 23.98 29.60
C SER A 188 16.15 24.14 28.54
N THR A 189 15.60 25.34 28.50
CA THR A 189 14.83 25.93 27.41
C THR A 189 15.70 26.09 26.16
N ALA A 190 15.24 25.63 24.99
CA ALA A 190 15.61 26.05 23.62
C ALA A 190 15.16 24.92 22.67
N ASP A 191 14.70 25.13 21.45
CA ASP A 191 14.38 26.29 20.62
C ASP A 191 13.72 25.65 19.41
N GLY A 192 12.48 26.03 19.12
CA GLY A 192 11.80 25.68 17.89
C GLY A 192 12.27 26.62 16.78
N SER A 193 13.38 26.29 16.13
CA SER A 193 13.75 26.91 14.87
C SER A 193 14.71 26.01 14.09
N SER A 194 14.19 25.04 13.33
CA SER A 194 15.01 24.38 12.30
C SER A 194 14.25 23.80 11.11
N VAL A 195 12.91 23.91 11.05
CA VAL A 195 12.13 23.41 9.90
C VAL A 195 11.52 24.52 9.05
N GLU A 196 11.15 25.65 9.66
CA GLU A 196 10.57 26.80 8.94
C GLU A 196 11.61 27.57 8.10
N GLU A 197 12.87 27.59 8.55
CA GLU A 197 13.96 28.35 7.92
C GLU A 197 14.52 27.65 6.66
N VAL A 198 14.40 26.32 6.59
CA VAL A 198 14.71 25.51 5.39
C VAL A 198 13.67 25.72 4.30
N ARG A 199 12.39 25.87 4.67
CA ARG A 199 11.27 26.07 3.72
C ARG A 199 11.35 27.42 3.00
N LYS A 200 11.85 28.46 3.67
CA LYS A 200 11.98 29.81 3.10
C LYS A 200 13.13 29.95 2.09
N GLN A 201 14.11 29.04 2.09
CA GLN A 201 15.26 29.10 1.17
C GLN A 201 15.00 28.47 -0.22
N MET A 202 13.86 27.80 -0.45
CA MET A 202 13.56 27.16 -1.74
C MET A 202 12.61 27.96 -2.66
N GLU A 203 11.96 29.03 -2.19
CA GLU A 203 10.97 29.78 -3.01
C GLU A 203 11.58 30.92 -3.84
N GLY A 204 12.91 31.02 -3.93
CA GLY A 204 13.62 32.19 -4.50
C GLY A 204 14.12 32.08 -5.95
N ILE A 205 13.89 30.99 -6.70
CA ILE A 205 14.41 30.86 -8.08
C ILE A 205 13.28 31.04 -9.09
N LYS A 206 12.88 32.30 -9.30
CA LYS A 206 12.29 32.75 -10.57
C LYS A 206 13.43 33.37 -11.38
N THR A 207 13.92 32.67 -12.41
CA THR A 207 14.78 33.28 -13.43
C THR A 207 13.92 34.23 -14.26
N GLY A 208 14.24 35.51 -14.15
CA GLY A 208 13.51 36.60 -14.76
C GLY A 208 13.67 36.71 -16.27
N ASP A 209 12.71 37.45 -16.81
CA ASP A 209 12.63 38.15 -18.10
C ASP A 209 13.97 38.48 -18.77
N SER A 210 13.97 38.33 -20.10
CA SER A 210 14.79 39.15 -20.99
C SER A 210 13.88 39.76 -22.04
N THR A 211 13.41 40.97 -21.74
CA THR A 211 12.94 41.92 -22.75
C THR A 211 14.15 42.43 -23.53
N SER A 212 14.06 42.44 -24.84
CA SER A 212 14.93 43.23 -25.71
C SER A 212 14.09 43.74 -26.87
N GLN A 213 13.82 45.04 -26.82
CA GLN A 213 13.14 45.82 -27.83
C GLN A 213 14.20 46.51 -28.72
N ALA A 214 13.77 46.82 -29.95
CA ALA A 214 14.28 47.82 -30.89
C ALA A 214 15.16 47.31 -32.06
N GLY A 215 14.69 47.65 -33.26
CA GLY A 215 15.33 47.44 -34.56
C GLY A 215 14.29 47.38 -35.67
#